data_AF-A0A314Y2I0-F1
#
_entry.id   AF-A0A314Y2I0-F1
#
_cell.length_a   1.000
_cell.length_b   1.000
_cell.length_c   1.000
_cell.angle_alpha   90.00
_cell.angle_beta   90.00
_cell.angle_gamma   90.00
#
_symmetry.space_group_name_H-M   'P 1'
#
loop_
_entity.id
_entity.type
_entity.pdbx_description
1 polymer ?
#
loop_
_entity_poly.entity_id
_entity_poly.type
_entity_poly.pdbx_seq_one_letter_code
_entity_poly.pdbx_strand_id
1 'polypeptide(L)'
;MPSSSLRSSSESESSSQEYLQKLLDSARPFLRGELEAIDENLPSLVGVLRSVGAGECWHKHGTFLEHLIDMYRILKIWKAQDSVCLCGLFHSAYSNSYVNLAIFDPSTGRDVVRSHVGEAAERLIYLFCVVPRQSLIHDDLLFHYTDSELVEHLKQSEVSLAAPATNSNSNNQDQILEDHSAAPWSWRKKLQTLVPANGITVKHIKTGEDVLVSRRVVALFLMMTVADFSDQLFGFQDELFDNIMAALSLRATTMQLCGLAMASRGFG
;
A
#
# COMPACT_ATOMS: atom_id res chain seq x y z
N MET A 1 -3.08 39.95 -32.69
CA MET A 1 -2.64 39.16 -31.51
C MET A 1 -2.99 39.94 -30.26
N PRO A 2 -3.52 39.30 -29.21
CA PRO A 2 -2.77 38.28 -28.47
C PRO A 2 -3.39 36.88 -28.57
N SER A 3 -2.49 35.93 -28.80
CA SER A 3 -2.68 34.48 -28.77
C SER A 3 -2.09 33.96 -27.46
N SER A 4 -2.93 33.74 -26.44
CA SER A 4 -2.50 33.12 -25.18
C SER A 4 -3.29 31.86 -24.81
N SER A 5 -4.40 31.56 -25.50
CA SER A 5 -5.27 30.42 -25.13
C SER A 5 -4.94 29.09 -25.82
N LEU A 6 -3.94 29.03 -26.70
CA LEU A 6 -3.55 27.80 -27.42
C LEU A 6 -2.37 27.04 -26.79
N ARG A 7 -1.62 27.65 -25.86
CA ARG A 7 -0.44 27.01 -25.23
C ARG A 7 -0.79 26.04 -24.10
N SER A 8 -1.88 26.30 -23.38
CA SER A 8 -2.29 25.50 -22.21
C SER A 8 -2.66 24.06 -22.57
N SER A 9 -3.30 23.84 -23.72
CA SER A 9 -3.78 22.51 -24.11
C SER A 9 -2.63 21.61 -24.56
N SER A 10 -1.71 22.15 -25.37
CA SER A 10 -0.55 21.40 -25.90
C SER A 10 0.45 20.98 -24.83
N GLU A 11 0.64 21.81 -23.79
CA GLU A 11 1.52 21.47 -22.66
C GLU A 11 0.92 20.35 -21.79
N SER A 12 -0.40 20.37 -21.56
CA SER A 12 -1.11 19.31 -20.82
C SER A 12 -1.14 17.97 -21.57
N GLU A 13 -1.30 18.00 -22.89
CA GLU A 13 -1.26 16.81 -23.74
C GLU A 13 0.14 16.21 -23.81
N SER A 14 1.17 17.04 -23.98
CA SER A 14 2.57 16.62 -23.97
C SER A 14 2.97 15.95 -22.64
N SER A 15 2.57 16.55 -21.51
CA SER A 15 2.81 15.98 -20.18
C SER A 15 2.09 14.65 -19.97
N SER A 16 0.88 14.52 -20.51
CA SER A 16 0.08 13.28 -20.41
C SER A 16 0.70 12.15 -21.24
N GLN A 17 1.19 12.46 -22.43
CA GLN A 17 1.83 11.49 -23.31
C GLN A 17 3.19 11.02 -22.77
N GLU A 18 3.98 11.93 -22.18
CA GLU A 18 5.22 11.57 -21.51
C GLU A 18 4.96 10.67 -20.28
N TYR A 19 3.93 10.98 -19.49
CA TYR A 19 3.51 10.15 -18.37
C TYR A 19 3.10 8.73 -18.83
N LEU A 20 2.26 8.64 -19.86
CA LEU A 20 1.83 7.35 -20.41
C LEU A 20 3.02 6.54 -20.92
N GLN A 21 3.97 7.18 -21.60
CA GLN A 21 5.18 6.50 -22.09
C GLN A 21 6.01 5.95 -20.93
N LYS A 22 6.25 6.73 -19.87
CA LYS A 22 6.95 6.28 -18.67
C LYS A 22 6.24 5.10 -17.99
N LEU A 23 4.91 5.13 -17.93
CA LEU A 23 4.12 4.04 -17.36
C LEU A 23 4.28 2.76 -18.20
N LEU A 24 4.15 2.87 -19.53
CA LEU A 24 4.36 1.74 -20.44
C LEU A 24 5.78 1.18 -20.32
N ASP A 25 6.80 2.03 -20.25
CA ASP A 25 8.19 1.59 -20.10
C ASP A 25 8.40 0.83 -18.78
N SER A 26 7.74 1.25 -17.69
CA SER A 26 7.78 0.53 -16.41
C SER A 26 7.04 -0.82 -16.42
N ALA A 27 6.00 -0.96 -17.26
CA ALA A 27 5.17 -2.16 -17.32
C ALA A 27 5.66 -3.20 -18.34
N ARG A 28 6.34 -2.77 -19.41
CA ARG A 28 6.80 -3.64 -20.52
C ARG A 28 7.60 -4.87 -20.05
N PRO A 29 8.57 -4.76 -19.13
CA PRO A 29 9.31 -5.94 -18.68
C PRO A 29 8.40 -7.03 -18.08
N PHE A 30 7.38 -6.63 -17.32
CA PHE A 30 6.40 -7.57 -16.77
C PHE A 30 5.59 -8.25 -17.88
N LEU A 31 5.11 -7.48 -18.87
CA LEU A 31 4.34 -8.02 -20.00
C LEU A 31 5.15 -8.99 -20.87
N ARG A 32 6.48 -8.81 -20.91
CA ARG A 32 7.40 -9.67 -21.65
C ARG A 32 7.91 -10.86 -20.85
N GLY A 33 7.65 -10.90 -19.54
CA GLY A 33 8.22 -11.89 -18.64
C GLY A 33 9.74 -11.74 -18.41
N GLU A 34 10.30 -10.56 -18.67
CA GLU A 34 11.72 -10.22 -18.52
C GLU A 34 12.02 -9.86 -17.05
N LEU A 35 11.93 -10.86 -16.16
CA LEU A 35 12.01 -10.66 -14.70
C LEU A 35 13.33 -10.01 -14.26
N GLU A 36 14.44 -10.42 -14.87
CA GLU A 36 15.78 -9.88 -14.66
C GLU A 36 15.93 -8.41 -15.02
N ALA A 37 15.11 -7.90 -15.95
CA ALA A 37 15.10 -6.48 -16.32
C ALA A 37 14.36 -5.62 -15.29
N ILE A 38 13.58 -6.24 -14.40
CA ILE A 38 12.85 -5.57 -13.30
C ILE A 38 13.72 -5.53 -12.04
N ASP A 39 14.32 -6.67 -11.70
CA ASP A 39 15.26 -6.84 -10.59
C ASP A 39 16.10 -8.09 -10.86
N GLU A 40 17.43 -7.95 -10.74
CA GLU A 40 18.39 -9.03 -11.02
C GLU A 40 18.15 -10.29 -10.17
N ASN A 41 17.58 -10.14 -8.97
CA ASN A 41 17.32 -11.24 -8.04
C ASN A 41 15.94 -11.88 -8.25
N LEU A 42 15.03 -11.22 -8.98
CA LEU A 42 13.65 -11.67 -9.13
C LEU A 42 13.52 -13.08 -9.74
N PRO A 43 14.30 -13.47 -10.78
CA PRO A 43 14.27 -14.85 -11.27
C PRO A 43 14.60 -15.89 -10.20
N SER A 44 15.60 -15.60 -9.35
CA SER A 44 15.99 -16.50 -8.25
C SER A 44 14.91 -16.57 -7.17
N LEU A 45 14.31 -15.44 -6.81
CA LEU A 45 13.23 -15.38 -5.83
C LEU A 45 11.99 -16.15 -6.30
N VAL A 46 11.61 -15.99 -7.56
CA VAL A 46 10.52 -16.78 -8.19
C VAL A 46 10.88 -18.26 -8.21
N GLY A 47 12.16 -18.60 -8.45
CA GLY A 47 12.66 -19.97 -8.33
C GLY A 47 12.44 -20.58 -6.94
N VAL A 48 12.71 -19.81 -5.88
CA VAL A 48 12.44 -20.23 -4.49
C VAL A 48 10.94 -20.49 -4.29
N LEU A 49 10.07 -19.56 -4.69
CA LEU A 49 8.61 -19.72 -4.56
C LEU A 49 8.08 -20.94 -5.33
N ARG A 50 8.62 -21.21 -6.53
CA ARG A 50 8.29 -22.44 -7.28
C ARG A 50 8.73 -23.69 -6.54
N SER A 51 9.93 -23.69 -5.97
CA SER A 51 10.50 -24.87 -5.30
C SER A 51 9.69 -25.33 -4.08
N VAL A 52 8.91 -24.42 -3.48
CA VAL A 52 8.01 -24.70 -2.36
C VAL A 52 6.55 -24.89 -2.78
N GLY A 53 6.29 -25.06 -4.09
CA GLY A 53 4.97 -25.43 -4.61
C GLY A 53 3.99 -24.27 -4.81
N ALA A 54 4.43 -23.00 -4.75
CA ALA A 54 3.52 -21.87 -4.98
C ALA A 54 2.88 -21.89 -6.38
N GLY A 55 3.58 -22.44 -7.37
CA GLY A 55 3.06 -22.61 -8.73
C GLY A 55 2.09 -23.77 -8.91
N GLU A 56 1.97 -24.65 -7.91
CA GLU A 56 1.10 -25.83 -7.93
C GLU A 56 -0.22 -25.57 -7.19
N CYS A 57 -0.28 -24.49 -6.41
CA CYS A 57 -1.44 -24.11 -5.62
C CYS A 57 -2.39 -23.25 -6.45
N TRP A 58 -3.62 -23.72 -6.68
CA TRP A 58 -4.67 -22.88 -7.26
C TRP A 58 -5.06 -21.74 -6.32
N HIS A 59 -5.22 -20.54 -6.87
CA HIS A 59 -5.58 -19.33 -6.13
C HIS A 59 -6.53 -18.44 -6.94
N LYS A 60 -7.84 -18.62 -6.72
CA LYS A 60 -8.98 -17.85 -7.29
C LYS A 60 -9.12 -17.92 -8.81
N HIS A 61 -8.14 -17.41 -9.53
CA HIS A 61 -8.20 -17.24 -10.98
C HIS A 61 -6.92 -17.69 -11.70
N GLY A 62 -5.89 -18.07 -10.95
CA GLY A 62 -4.65 -18.62 -11.46
C GLY A 62 -3.95 -19.46 -10.39
N THR A 63 -2.63 -19.52 -10.47
CA THR A 63 -1.77 -20.11 -9.44
C THR A 63 -1.44 -19.08 -8.35
N PHE A 64 -1.08 -19.56 -7.17
CA PHE A 64 -0.65 -18.69 -6.09
C PHE A 64 0.64 -17.95 -6.45
N LEU A 65 1.55 -18.59 -7.21
CA LEU A 65 2.75 -17.92 -7.71
C LEU A 65 2.43 -16.72 -8.61
N GLU A 66 1.47 -16.85 -9.52
CA GLU A 66 1.04 -15.74 -10.39
C GLU A 66 0.52 -14.57 -9.54
N HIS A 67 -0.33 -14.84 -8.54
CA HIS A 67 -0.79 -13.84 -7.59
C HIS A 67 0.37 -13.14 -6.85
N LEU A 68 1.38 -13.88 -6.36
CA LEU A 68 2.54 -13.29 -5.68
C LEU A 68 3.38 -12.40 -6.61
N ILE A 69 3.56 -12.81 -7.87
CA ILE A 69 4.26 -12.02 -8.89
C ILE A 69 3.46 -10.76 -9.24
N ASP A 70 2.13 -10.87 -9.33
CA ASP A 70 1.26 -9.76 -9.66
C ASP A 70 1.18 -8.73 -8.52
N MET A 71 1.22 -9.19 -7.27
CA MET A 71 1.43 -8.32 -6.11
C MET A 71 2.75 -7.54 -6.19
N TYR A 72 3.85 -8.22 -6.50
CA TYR A 72 5.14 -7.55 -6.71
C TYR A 72 5.07 -6.52 -7.85
N ARG A 73 4.42 -6.89 -8.96
CA ARG A 73 4.21 -6.02 -10.14
C ARG A 73 3.46 -4.75 -9.79
N ILE A 74 2.31 -4.87 -9.14
CA ILE A 74 1.46 -3.73 -8.76
C ILE A 74 2.26 -2.76 -7.89
N LEU A 75 2.96 -3.27 -6.86
CA LEU A 75 3.74 -2.45 -5.94
C LEU A 75 4.93 -1.76 -6.63
N LYS A 76 5.62 -2.45 -7.55
CA LYS A 76 6.72 -1.86 -8.32
C LYS A 76 6.22 -0.76 -9.26
N ILE A 77 5.08 -0.96 -9.93
CA ILE A 77 4.46 0.07 -10.79
C ILE A 77 4.02 1.28 -9.96
N TRP A 78 3.52 1.06 -8.74
CA TRP A 78 3.23 2.12 -7.77
C TRP A 78 4.47 2.78 -7.16
N LYS A 79 5.68 2.33 -7.55
CA LYS A 79 6.97 2.83 -7.07
C LYS A 79 7.12 2.71 -5.54
N ALA A 80 6.54 1.65 -4.96
CA ALA A 80 6.78 1.32 -3.56
C ALA A 80 8.25 0.97 -3.32
N GLN A 81 8.71 1.11 -2.07
CA GLN A 81 10.07 0.72 -1.71
C GLN A 81 10.30 -0.77 -1.95
N ASP A 82 11.50 -1.18 -2.36
CA ASP A 82 11.78 -2.58 -2.73
C ASP A 82 11.47 -3.57 -1.60
N SER A 83 11.74 -3.20 -0.34
CA SER A 83 11.36 -4.03 0.82
C SER A 83 9.86 -4.28 0.94
N VAL A 84 9.02 -3.35 0.46
CA VAL A 84 7.55 -3.49 0.43
C VAL A 84 7.13 -4.33 -0.76
N CYS A 85 7.76 -4.14 -1.92
CA CYS A 85 7.53 -4.99 -3.09
C CYS A 85 7.85 -6.45 -2.77
N LEU A 86 9.03 -6.71 -2.18
CA LEU A 86 9.44 -8.03 -1.69
C LEU A 86 8.52 -8.54 -0.59
N CYS A 87 8.02 -7.65 0.28
CA CYS A 87 6.96 -8.02 1.22
C CYS A 87 5.74 -8.55 0.48
N GLY A 88 5.29 -7.92 -0.61
CA GLY A 88 4.19 -8.43 -1.43
C GLY A 88 4.48 -9.76 -2.11
N LEU A 89 5.68 -9.95 -2.64
CA LEU A 89 6.10 -11.21 -3.25
C LEU A 89 6.12 -12.39 -2.27
N PHE A 90 6.40 -12.13 -0.99
CA PHE A 90 6.52 -13.13 0.07
C PHE A 90 5.48 -12.97 1.19
N HIS A 91 4.36 -12.27 0.94
CA HIS A 91 3.44 -11.82 2.00
C HIS A 91 2.72 -12.96 2.74
N SER A 92 2.88 -14.20 2.28
CA SER A 92 2.34 -15.41 2.89
C SER A 92 3.43 -16.41 3.31
N ALA A 93 4.66 -15.95 3.53
CA ALA A 93 5.79 -16.80 3.90
C ALA A 93 5.53 -17.73 5.09
N TYR A 94 4.88 -17.22 6.15
CA TYR A 94 4.81 -17.89 7.46
C TYR A 94 3.40 -18.35 7.90
N SER A 95 2.47 -18.50 6.94
CA SER A 95 1.01 -18.58 7.16
C SER A 95 0.40 -17.23 7.55
N ASN A 96 -0.81 -16.92 7.08
CA ASN A 96 -1.51 -15.67 7.34
C ASN A 96 -2.92 -15.91 7.92
N SER A 97 -3.61 -14.85 8.34
CA SER A 97 -4.94 -14.92 9.00
C SER A 97 -6.11 -15.32 8.10
N TYR A 98 -5.91 -15.40 6.78
CA TYR A 98 -7.01 -15.54 5.80
C TYR A 98 -7.03 -16.89 5.11
N VAL A 99 -5.86 -17.46 4.83
CA VAL A 99 -5.74 -18.78 4.21
C VAL A 99 -4.54 -19.49 4.79
N ASN A 100 -4.68 -20.79 5.08
CA ASN A 100 -3.59 -21.64 5.55
C ASN A 100 -2.62 -22.01 4.39
N LEU A 101 -2.29 -21.03 3.55
CA LEU A 101 -1.36 -21.11 2.42
C LEU A 101 -0.01 -20.52 2.83
N ALA A 102 0.63 -21.14 3.82
CA ALA A 102 2.02 -20.81 4.11
C ALA A 102 2.88 -21.21 2.91
N ILE A 103 3.66 -20.28 2.36
CA ILE A 103 4.62 -20.57 1.29
C ILE A 103 5.70 -21.51 1.80
N PHE A 104 6.15 -21.32 3.04
CA PHE A 104 7.15 -22.16 3.68
C PHE A 104 6.53 -23.02 4.78
N ASP A 105 7.12 -24.20 4.98
CA ASP A 105 6.79 -25.06 6.12
C ASP A 105 6.99 -24.29 7.44
N PRO A 106 6.14 -24.47 8.47
CA PRO A 106 6.29 -23.80 9.76
C PRO A 106 7.65 -24.00 10.45
N SER A 107 8.39 -25.06 10.11
CA SER A 107 9.77 -25.29 10.57
C SER A 107 10.82 -24.44 9.85
N THR A 108 10.47 -23.82 8.72
CA THR A 108 11.34 -22.88 8.02
C THR A 108 11.53 -21.63 8.86
N GLY A 109 12.72 -21.49 9.42
CA GLY A 109 13.08 -20.34 10.23
C GLY A 109 13.06 -19.03 9.44
N ARG A 110 12.80 -17.93 10.16
CA ARG A 110 12.81 -16.56 9.60
C ARG A 110 14.14 -16.20 8.94
N ASP A 111 15.23 -16.79 9.38
CA ASP A 111 16.59 -16.56 8.85
C ASP A 111 16.73 -17.00 7.40
N VAL A 112 16.04 -18.07 6.99
CA VAL A 112 16.06 -18.58 5.61
C VAL A 112 15.42 -17.56 4.68
N VAL A 113 14.21 -17.11 4.99
CA VAL A 113 13.53 -16.07 4.21
C VAL A 113 14.35 -14.80 4.20
N ARG A 114 14.90 -14.38 5.36
CA ARG A 114 15.77 -13.20 5.47
C ARG A 114 16.99 -13.27 4.55
N SER A 115 17.58 -14.46 4.38
CA SER A 115 18.73 -14.64 3.49
C SER A 115 18.41 -14.36 2.03
N HIS A 116 17.14 -14.53 1.62
CA HIS A 116 16.68 -14.26 0.26
C HIS A 116 16.25 -12.81 0.04
N VAL A 117 15.50 -12.23 0.99
CA VAL A 117 14.84 -10.92 0.79
C VAL A 117 15.47 -9.77 1.56
N GLY A 118 16.44 -10.07 2.43
CA GLY A 118 17.06 -9.10 3.32
C GLY A 118 16.23 -8.80 4.57
N GLU A 119 16.87 -8.14 5.54
CA GLU A 119 16.33 -7.92 6.88
C GLU A 119 15.09 -6.99 6.89
N ALA A 120 15.11 -5.93 6.08
CA ALA A 120 14.01 -4.98 6.02
C ALA A 120 12.71 -5.59 5.47
N ALA A 121 12.81 -6.33 4.37
CA ALA A 121 11.66 -7.01 3.77
C ALA A 121 11.14 -8.13 4.68
N GLU A 122 12.04 -8.94 5.25
CA GLU A 122 11.65 -10.04 6.13
C GLU A 122 10.88 -9.57 7.37
N ARG A 123 11.28 -8.44 7.98
CA ARG A 123 10.51 -7.83 9.07
C ARG A 123 9.09 -7.47 8.66
N LEU A 124 8.90 -6.89 7.48
CA LEU A 124 7.57 -6.55 6.97
C LEU A 124 6.75 -7.80 6.70
N ILE A 125 7.34 -8.81 6.07
CA ILE A 125 6.72 -10.12 5.79
C ILE A 125 6.23 -10.76 7.08
N TYR A 126 7.08 -10.81 8.10
CA TYR A 126 6.73 -11.36 9.41
C TYR A 126 5.54 -10.61 10.01
N LEU A 127 5.61 -9.27 10.11
CA LEU A 127 4.52 -8.47 10.66
C LEU A 127 3.22 -8.68 9.86
N PHE A 128 3.30 -8.76 8.53
CA PHE A 128 2.14 -8.95 7.65
C PHE A 128 1.46 -10.32 7.87
N CYS A 129 2.25 -11.33 8.21
CA CYS A 129 1.76 -12.68 8.53
C CYS A 129 1.12 -12.77 9.93
N VAL A 130 1.56 -11.98 10.91
CA VAL A 130 1.15 -12.14 12.31
C VAL A 130 0.15 -11.11 12.82
N VAL A 131 -0.02 -9.99 12.11
CA VAL A 131 -0.99 -8.94 12.45
C VAL A 131 -2.39 -9.33 11.92
N PRO A 132 -3.45 -9.20 12.73
CA PRO A 132 -4.83 -9.46 12.30
C PRO A 132 -5.30 -8.33 11.38
N ARG A 133 -4.89 -8.38 10.11
CA ARG A 133 -5.15 -7.31 9.13
C ARG A 133 -6.63 -7.07 8.88
N GLN A 134 -7.49 -8.08 9.01
CA GLN A 134 -8.93 -7.91 8.79
C GLN A 134 -9.52 -6.93 9.78
N SER A 135 -9.33 -7.20 11.07
CA SER A 135 -9.85 -6.32 12.10
C SER A 135 -9.19 -4.96 12.04
N LEU A 136 -7.86 -4.93 11.87
CA LEU A 136 -7.12 -3.67 11.81
C LEU A 136 -7.56 -2.77 10.64
N ILE A 137 -7.81 -3.33 9.45
CA ILE A 137 -8.11 -2.53 8.26
C ILE A 137 -9.62 -2.29 8.12
N HIS A 138 -10.44 -3.32 8.25
CA HIS A 138 -11.88 -3.18 8.04
C HIS A 138 -12.56 -2.58 9.27
N ASP A 139 -12.35 -3.20 10.42
CA ASP A 139 -13.08 -2.85 11.64
C ASP A 139 -12.54 -1.55 12.26
N ASP A 140 -11.21 -1.42 12.37
CA ASP A 140 -10.58 -0.31 13.10
C ASP A 140 -10.28 0.93 12.23
N LEU A 141 -10.33 0.82 10.89
CA LEU A 141 -10.02 1.93 9.97
C LEU A 141 -11.16 2.27 9.02
N LEU A 142 -11.51 1.35 8.11
CA LEU A 142 -12.41 1.66 6.99
C LEU A 142 -13.81 2.06 7.47
N PHE A 143 -14.39 1.32 8.42
CA PHE A 143 -15.75 1.60 8.89
C PHE A 143 -15.88 2.83 9.80
N HIS A 144 -14.77 3.51 10.11
CA HIS A 144 -14.79 4.78 10.84
C HIS A 144 -14.80 6.02 9.92
N TYR A 145 -14.83 5.82 8.61
CA TYR A 145 -14.92 6.87 7.60
C TYR A 145 -16.13 6.65 6.68
N THR A 146 -16.87 7.73 6.43
CA THR A 146 -17.75 7.77 5.26
C THR A 146 -16.94 8.16 4.01
N ASP A 147 -17.41 7.77 2.82
CA ASP A 147 -16.76 8.11 1.55
C ASP A 147 -16.59 9.63 1.38
N SER A 148 -17.59 10.42 1.79
CA SER A 148 -17.55 11.88 1.69
C SER A 148 -16.52 12.49 2.64
N GLU A 149 -16.45 12.02 3.89
CA GLU A 149 -15.42 12.48 4.83
C GLU A 149 -14.03 12.15 4.32
N LEU A 150 -13.85 10.99 3.70
CA LEU A 150 -12.55 10.55 3.26
C LEU A 150 -12.03 11.36 2.06
N VAL A 151 -12.88 11.59 1.06
CA VAL A 151 -12.59 12.49 -0.07
C VAL A 151 -12.22 13.88 0.44
N GLU A 152 -12.98 14.40 1.40
CA GLU A 152 -12.75 15.73 1.96
C GLU A 152 -11.44 15.79 2.76
N HIS A 153 -11.21 14.82 3.63
CA HIS A 153 -9.99 14.75 4.44
C HIS A 153 -8.75 14.60 3.56
N LEU A 154 -8.81 13.80 2.49
CA LEU A 154 -7.70 13.66 1.55
C LEU A 154 -7.34 15.00 0.89
N LYS A 155 -8.35 15.76 0.40
CA LYS A 155 -8.13 17.09 -0.16
C LYS A 155 -7.47 18.03 0.84
N GLN A 156 -7.96 18.05 2.08
CA GLN A 156 -7.38 18.88 3.15
C GLN A 156 -5.93 18.49 3.46
N SER A 157 -5.62 17.18 3.39
CA SER A 157 -4.28 16.66 3.57
C SER A 157 -3.33 17.09 2.45
N GLU A 158 -3.74 16.98 1.18
CA GLU A 158 -2.96 17.43 0.02
C GLU A 158 -2.65 18.94 0.10
N VAL A 159 -3.64 19.76 0.44
CA VAL A 159 -3.45 21.20 0.67
C VAL A 159 -2.41 21.45 1.75
N SER A 160 -2.41 20.65 2.83
CA SER A 160 -1.43 20.79 3.91
C SER A 160 0.00 20.44 3.50
N LEU A 161 0.19 19.61 2.48
CA LEU A 161 1.51 19.28 1.92
C LEU A 161 2.00 20.33 0.93
N ALA A 162 1.08 21.00 0.22
CA ALA A 162 1.40 22.04 -0.76
C ALA A 162 1.70 23.40 -0.11
N ALA A 163 1.30 23.62 1.15
CA ALA A 163 1.59 24.84 1.88
C ALA A 163 3.11 24.97 2.15
N PRO A 164 3.75 26.12 1.86
CA PRO A 164 5.18 26.29 2.14
C PRO A 164 5.43 26.14 3.64
N ALA A 165 6.45 25.35 4.00
CA ALA A 165 6.90 25.20 5.37
C ALA A 165 7.27 26.58 5.93
N THR A 166 6.35 27.18 6.67
CA THR A 166 6.61 28.44 7.36
C THR A 166 7.57 28.12 8.51
N ASN A 167 8.80 28.62 8.39
CA ASN A 167 9.90 28.57 9.37
C ASN A 167 9.54 28.00 10.74
N SER A 168 9.67 26.68 10.90
CA SER A 168 9.70 26.01 12.20
C SER A 168 11.04 26.29 12.88
N ASN A 169 11.22 27.52 13.36
CA ASN A 169 12.30 27.88 14.25
C ASN A 169 11.69 28.49 15.52
N SER A 170 11.11 27.63 16.37
CA SER A 170 10.92 27.97 17.79
C SER A 170 10.81 26.70 18.63
N ASN A 171 11.67 26.63 19.64
CA ASN A 171 11.77 25.57 20.65
C ASN A 171 10.58 25.52 21.62
N ASN A 172 9.35 25.76 21.18
CA ASN A 172 8.16 25.73 22.04
C ASN A 172 7.11 24.81 21.44
N GLN A 173 7.27 23.51 21.69
CA GLN A 173 6.38 22.46 21.20
C GLN A 173 5.03 22.39 21.96
N ASP A 174 4.83 23.23 22.98
CA ASP A 174 3.66 23.19 23.88
C ASP A 174 2.79 24.46 23.85
N GLN A 175 2.98 25.38 22.90
CA GLN A 175 2.23 26.64 22.82
C GLN A 175 1.45 26.85 21.51
N ILE A 176 0.93 25.76 20.94
CA ILE A 176 -0.11 25.81 19.89
C ILE A 176 -1.37 25.12 20.43
N LEU A 177 -1.94 25.74 21.46
CA LEU A 177 -3.27 25.55 22.04
C LEU A 177 -3.71 26.99 22.30
N GLU A 178 -4.78 27.60 21.79
CA GLU A 178 -6.08 27.17 21.28
C GLU A 178 -6.57 28.32 20.38
N ASP A 179 -6.91 28.06 19.11
CA ASP A 179 -7.90 28.89 18.39
C ASP A 179 -8.86 27.95 17.67
N HIS A 180 -10.00 27.71 18.32
CA HIS A 180 -10.93 26.60 18.07
C HIS A 180 -12.14 27.02 17.22
N SER A 181 -11.95 27.71 16.09
CA SER A 181 -13.09 28.07 15.24
C SER A 181 -12.95 27.93 13.72
N ALA A 182 -11.95 27.24 13.18
CA ALA A 182 -12.02 26.74 11.80
C ALA A 182 -11.14 25.50 11.58
N ALA A 183 -11.71 24.46 10.98
CA ALA A 183 -11.34 23.63 9.81
C ALA A 183 -9.98 22.92 9.52
N PRO A 184 -8.75 23.46 9.55
CA PRO A 184 -7.66 22.85 8.75
C PRO A 184 -7.02 21.55 9.31
N TRP A 185 -7.42 21.10 10.51
CA TRP A 185 -6.78 19.96 11.20
C TRP A 185 -7.76 18.90 11.72
N SER A 186 -9.06 19.03 11.42
CA SER A 186 -10.07 18.04 11.83
C SER A 186 -9.74 16.64 11.30
N TRP A 187 -9.23 16.56 10.07
CA TRP A 187 -8.78 15.31 9.47
C TRP A 187 -7.61 14.67 10.22
N ARG A 188 -6.62 15.47 10.66
CA ARG A 188 -5.49 14.95 11.46
C ARG A 188 -6.00 14.46 12.81
N LYS A 189 -6.89 15.20 13.47
CA LYS A 189 -7.45 14.80 14.77
C LYS A 189 -8.20 13.46 14.65
N LYS A 190 -9.07 13.30 13.65
CA LYS A 190 -9.78 12.04 13.39
C LYS A 190 -8.82 10.89 13.04
N LEU A 191 -7.81 11.15 12.20
CA LEU A 191 -6.81 10.12 11.89
C LEU A 191 -6.03 9.69 13.14
N GLN A 192 -5.69 10.62 14.03
CA GLN A 192 -4.97 10.33 15.27
C GLN A 192 -5.80 9.51 16.27
N THR A 193 -7.13 9.63 16.26
CA THR A 193 -7.99 8.78 17.10
C THR A 193 -8.04 7.34 16.62
N LEU A 194 -7.87 7.10 15.32
CA LEU A 194 -7.83 5.75 14.75
C LEU A 194 -6.42 5.15 14.78
N VAL A 195 -5.41 5.94 14.40
CA VAL A 195 -4.00 5.53 14.38
C VAL A 195 -3.17 6.51 15.20
N PRO A 196 -2.93 6.21 16.49
CA PRO A 196 -2.12 7.04 17.38
C PRO A 196 -0.67 7.22 16.90
N ALA A 197 0.05 8.22 17.44
CA ALA A 197 1.38 8.63 16.93
C ALA A 197 2.44 7.56 17.13
N ASN A 198 2.34 6.87 18.26
CA ASN A 198 3.12 5.71 18.63
C ASN A 198 2.70 4.42 17.90
N GLY A 199 1.62 4.43 17.12
CA GLY A 199 1.07 3.26 16.44
C GLY A 199 -0.09 2.61 17.19
N ILE A 200 -0.44 1.40 16.78
CA ILE A 200 -1.54 0.59 17.35
C ILE A 200 -0.93 -0.70 17.88
N THR A 201 -1.34 -1.12 19.08
CA THR A 201 -1.01 -2.44 19.61
C THR A 201 -2.10 -3.42 19.22
N VAL A 202 -1.73 -4.50 18.53
CA VAL A 202 -2.65 -5.58 18.12
C VAL A 202 -2.20 -6.91 18.72
N LYS A 203 -3.09 -7.90 18.73
CA LYS A 203 -2.77 -9.26 19.21
C LYS A 203 -2.20 -10.10 18.08
N HIS A 204 -1.06 -10.72 18.30
CA HIS A 204 -0.47 -11.69 17.38
C HIS A 204 -1.46 -12.82 17.11
N ILE A 205 -1.77 -13.12 15.84
CA ILE A 205 -2.87 -14.04 15.49
C ILE A 205 -2.72 -15.47 16.06
N LYS A 206 -1.48 -15.97 16.21
CA LYS A 206 -1.20 -17.29 16.81
C LYS A 206 -0.95 -17.26 18.32
N THR A 207 -0.06 -16.37 18.81
CA THR A 207 0.39 -16.39 20.21
C THR A 207 -0.48 -15.54 21.15
N GLY A 208 -1.26 -14.59 20.61
CA GLY A 208 -2.01 -13.61 21.41
C GLY A 208 -1.14 -12.57 22.10
N GLU A 209 0.16 -12.55 21.85
CA GLU A 209 1.08 -11.54 22.39
C GLU A 209 0.84 -10.17 21.76
N ASP A 210 1.22 -9.12 22.49
CA ASP A 210 1.11 -7.74 21.99
C ASP A 210 2.16 -7.46 20.92
N VAL A 211 1.70 -6.95 19.77
CA VAL A 211 2.53 -6.51 18.66
C VAL A 211 2.27 -5.03 18.42
N LEU A 212 3.29 -4.20 18.60
CA LEU A 212 3.20 -2.78 18.28
C LEU A 212 3.39 -2.56 16.77
N VAL A 213 2.37 -1.98 16.12
CA VAL A 213 2.36 -1.68 14.69
C VAL A 213 2.41 -0.16 14.51
N SER A 214 3.54 0.35 14.00
CA SER A 214 3.68 1.78 13.75
C SER A 214 2.71 2.28 12.68
N ARG A 215 2.37 3.59 12.70
CA ARG A 215 1.56 4.25 11.65
C ARG A 215 2.00 3.93 10.22
N ARG A 216 3.33 3.88 10.00
CA ARG A 216 3.89 3.59 8.68
C ARG A 216 3.57 2.16 8.26
N VAL A 217 3.71 1.20 9.18
CA VAL A 217 3.38 -0.20 8.88
C VAL A 217 1.87 -0.36 8.62
N VAL A 218 1.01 0.33 9.39
CA VAL A 218 -0.43 0.36 9.12
C VAL A 218 -0.72 0.87 7.70
N ALA A 219 -0.11 2.00 7.29
CA ALA A 219 -0.27 2.55 5.95
C ALA A 219 0.22 1.58 4.85
N LEU A 220 1.36 0.92 5.09
CA LEU A 220 1.88 -0.09 4.16
C LEU A 220 0.93 -1.28 4.05
N PHE A 221 0.35 -1.76 5.16
CA PHE A 221 -0.58 -2.89 5.15
C PHE A 221 -1.88 -2.54 4.45
N LEU A 222 -2.36 -1.32 4.64
CA LEU A 222 -3.51 -0.82 3.90
C LEU A 222 -3.22 -0.77 2.39
N MET A 223 -2.06 -0.27 1.97
CA MET A 223 -1.65 -0.23 0.57
C MET A 223 -1.52 -1.64 -0.02
N MET A 224 -0.90 -2.55 0.72
CA MET A 224 -0.81 -3.97 0.38
C MET A 224 -2.19 -4.60 0.21
N THR A 225 -3.15 -4.29 1.08
CA THR A 225 -4.53 -4.75 0.95
C THR A 225 -5.20 -4.20 -0.31
N VAL A 226 -4.97 -2.92 -0.67
CA VAL A 226 -5.45 -2.38 -1.96
C VAL A 226 -4.86 -3.17 -3.14
N ALA A 227 -3.56 -3.44 -3.12
CA ALA A 227 -2.91 -4.22 -4.18
C ALA A 227 -3.49 -5.64 -4.29
N ASP A 228 -3.71 -6.30 -3.14
CA ASP A 228 -4.31 -7.64 -3.05
C ASP A 228 -5.71 -7.68 -3.66
N PHE A 229 -6.55 -6.69 -3.31
CA PHE A 229 -7.87 -6.55 -3.92
C PHE A 229 -7.79 -6.24 -5.42
N SER A 230 -6.84 -5.42 -5.85
CA SER A 230 -6.67 -5.04 -7.27
C SER A 230 -6.28 -6.22 -8.15
N ASP A 231 -5.54 -7.18 -7.60
CA ASP A 231 -5.19 -8.43 -8.28
C ASP A 231 -6.36 -9.45 -8.29
N GLN A 232 -7.11 -9.50 -7.20
CA GLN A 232 -8.10 -10.56 -6.98
C GLN A 232 -9.51 -10.24 -7.48
N LEU A 233 -9.84 -8.95 -7.68
CA LEU A 233 -11.13 -8.52 -8.20
C LEU A 233 -11.00 -8.20 -9.69
N PHE A 234 -11.65 -9.00 -10.55
CA PHE A 234 -11.78 -8.67 -11.96
C PHE A 234 -12.97 -9.36 -12.64
N GLY A 235 -13.38 -8.77 -13.76
CA GLY A 235 -14.28 -9.40 -14.72
C GLY A 235 -15.73 -9.24 -14.32
N PHE A 236 -16.48 -10.34 -14.18
CA PHE A 236 -17.91 -10.27 -13.85
C PHE A 236 -18.19 -9.54 -12.53
N GLN A 237 -17.22 -9.49 -11.61
CA GLN A 237 -17.35 -8.79 -10.34
C GLN A 237 -17.42 -7.28 -10.55
N ASP A 238 -16.71 -6.74 -11.55
CA ASP A 238 -16.78 -5.33 -11.91
C ASP A 238 -18.17 -4.97 -12.44
N GLU A 239 -18.79 -5.85 -13.24
CA GLU A 239 -20.18 -5.70 -13.69
C GLU A 239 -21.18 -5.87 -12.54
N LEU A 240 -20.94 -6.81 -11.62
CA LEU A 240 -21.82 -7.08 -10.47
C LEU A 240 -21.80 -5.95 -9.43
N PHE A 241 -20.69 -5.21 -9.32
CA PHE A 241 -20.50 -4.12 -8.37
C PHE A 241 -20.52 -2.71 -9.01
N ASP A 242 -20.98 -2.57 -10.26
CA ASP A 242 -21.03 -1.31 -11.01
C ASP A 242 -19.68 -0.55 -11.05
N ASN A 243 -18.56 -1.28 -11.19
CA ASN A 243 -17.20 -0.74 -11.25
C ASN A 243 -16.82 -0.23 -12.66
N ILE A 244 -17.69 0.58 -13.27
CA ILE A 244 -17.69 0.89 -14.72
C ILE A 244 -16.49 1.75 -15.18
N MET A 245 -15.70 2.33 -14.27
CA MET A 245 -14.65 3.30 -14.62
C MET A 245 -13.21 2.78 -14.55
N ALA A 246 -12.96 1.51 -14.22
CA ALA A 246 -11.62 0.97 -13.94
C ALA A 246 -10.79 1.72 -12.86
N ALA A 247 -11.28 2.86 -12.36
CA ALA A 247 -11.03 3.34 -11.02
C ALA A 247 -11.66 2.29 -10.11
N LEU A 248 -10.85 1.47 -9.44
CA LEU A 248 -11.29 0.57 -8.38
C LEU A 248 -12.28 1.28 -7.44
N SER A 249 -13.57 1.17 -7.76
CA SER A 249 -14.68 1.63 -6.95
C SER A 249 -14.93 0.58 -5.87
N LEU A 250 -13.90 0.34 -5.07
CA LEU A 250 -14.04 -0.01 -3.66
C LEU A 250 -14.51 1.27 -2.93
N ARG A 251 -15.67 1.83 -3.33
CA ARG A 251 -16.24 3.11 -2.84
C ARG A 251 -15.19 4.02 -2.19
N ALA A 252 -14.19 4.47 -2.94
CA ALA A 252 -13.16 5.42 -2.52
C ALA A 252 -12.38 5.17 -1.18
N THR A 253 -12.60 4.10 -0.40
CA THR A 253 -12.29 4.14 1.04
C THR A 253 -10.85 3.76 1.40
N THR A 254 -10.21 2.89 0.63
CA THR A 254 -8.94 2.27 1.05
C THR A 254 -7.70 3.03 0.54
N MET A 255 -7.70 3.49 -0.72
CA MET A 255 -6.57 4.26 -1.28
C MET A 255 -6.42 5.64 -0.63
N GLN A 256 -7.53 6.30 -0.31
CA GLN A 256 -7.50 7.64 0.27
C GLN A 256 -7.00 7.62 1.73
N LEU A 257 -7.32 6.57 2.49
CA LEU A 257 -6.76 6.33 3.83
C LEU A 257 -5.24 6.09 3.79
N CYS A 258 -4.72 5.39 2.77
CA CYS A 258 -3.26 5.27 2.56
C CYS A 258 -2.61 6.64 2.35
N GLY A 259 -3.18 7.45 1.46
CA GLY A 259 -2.70 8.81 1.17
C GLY A 259 -2.69 9.68 2.44
N LEU A 260 -3.78 9.66 3.21
CA LEU A 260 -3.89 10.35 4.50
C LEU A 260 -2.85 9.92 5.52
N ALA A 261 -2.65 8.61 5.67
CA ALA A 261 -1.67 8.06 6.60
C ALA A 261 -0.24 8.47 6.22
N MET A 262 0.09 8.44 4.92
CA MET A 262 1.41 8.84 4.41
C MET A 262 1.66 10.35 4.55
N ALA A 263 0.65 11.19 4.27
CA ALA A 263 0.74 12.64 4.38
C ALA A 263 0.80 13.17 5.84
N SER A 264 0.40 12.37 6.82
CA SER A 264 0.53 12.72 8.24
C SER A 264 2.00 12.86 8.71
N ARG A 265 2.96 12.32 7.93
CA ARG A 265 4.39 12.56 8.10
C ARG A 265 4.85 13.74 7.23
N GLY A 266 4.54 14.95 7.68
CA GLY A 266 5.41 16.08 7.34
C GLY A 266 6.77 15.87 8.02
N PHE A 267 7.84 15.93 7.24
CA PHE A 267 9.27 15.76 7.56
C PHE A 267 9.84 14.33 7.49
N GLY A 268 10.99 14.27 6.79
CA GLY A 268 11.79 13.06 6.50
C GLY A 268 12.58 12.53 7.68
#